data_AF-A0A7Y6IWP1-F1
#
_entry.id   AF-A0A7Y6IWP1-F1
#
_cell.length_a   1.000
_cell.length_b   1.000
_cell.length_c   1.000
_cell.angle_alpha   90.00
_cell.angle_beta   90.00
_cell.angle_gamma   90.00
#
_symmetry.space_group_name_H-M   'P 1'
#
loop_
_entity.id
_entity.type
_entity.pdbx_description
1 polymer ?
#
loop_
_entity_poly.entity_id
_entity_poly.type
_entity_poly.pdbx_seq_one_letter_code
_entity_poly.pdbx_strand_id
1 'polypeptide(L)'
;MYEIARRTLTLRTEPPSEVTVTVGVPAEEPTGDWSCPYRIDGLAGWEHERKVTGVDALEAVDLALAMVRAALAGSHEAKEGLLSWEEEPDDRRPKTVYLTWDKDGDVAYIAMKHEIAPGEAVRQETVGGAVLDYGASGELLGVELLDAATSLPSEMRL
;
A
#
# COMPACT_ATOMS: atom_id res chain seq x y z
N MET A 1 -12.03 16.63 -19.52
CA MET A 1 -12.47 15.79 -18.40
C MET A 1 -12.29 16.58 -17.10
N TYR A 2 -13.27 16.57 -16.19
CA TYR A 2 -13.01 16.97 -14.80
C TYR A 2 -12.39 15.78 -14.07
N GLU A 3 -11.24 15.97 -13.43
CA GLU A 3 -10.46 14.90 -12.81
C GLU A 3 -10.87 14.72 -11.34
N ILE A 4 -11.03 13.48 -10.88
CA ILE A 4 -11.22 13.15 -9.45
C ILE A 4 -9.96 12.53 -8.84
N ALA A 5 -9.08 11.99 -9.68
CA ALA A 5 -7.80 11.43 -9.23
C ALA A 5 -6.76 11.53 -10.35
N ARG A 6 -5.51 11.75 -9.93
CA ARG A 6 -4.33 11.73 -10.78
C ARG A 6 -3.19 11.02 -10.04
N ARG A 7 -2.42 10.20 -10.75
CA ARG A 7 -1.23 9.54 -10.21
C ARG A 7 -0.11 9.51 -11.25
N THR A 8 1.11 9.78 -10.82
CA THR A 8 2.30 9.73 -11.67
C THR A 8 3.13 8.50 -11.29
N LEU A 9 3.64 7.79 -12.30
CA LEU A 9 4.64 6.73 -12.17
C LEU A 9 5.91 7.20 -12.86
N THR A 10 7.05 6.79 -12.32
CA THR A 10 8.34 6.95 -12.98
C THR A 10 8.50 5.87 -14.04
N LEU A 11 8.89 6.27 -15.24
CA LEU A 11 9.32 5.39 -16.31
C LEU A 11 10.85 5.44 -16.42
N ARG A 12 11.51 4.31 -16.15
CA ARG A 12 12.97 4.15 -16.05
C ARG A 12 13.65 4.10 -17.43
N THR A 13 13.44 5.13 -18.24
CA THR A 13 14.13 5.36 -19.51
C THR A 13 15.39 6.21 -19.32
N GLU A 14 16.19 6.36 -20.38
CA GLU A 14 17.27 7.34 -20.45
C GLU A 14 16.99 8.36 -21.57
N PRO A 15 16.64 9.63 -21.24
CA PRO A 15 16.42 10.18 -19.90
C PRO A 15 15.15 9.62 -19.22
N PRO A 16 15.04 9.68 -17.87
CA PRO A 16 13.82 9.27 -17.17
C PRO A 16 12.61 10.07 -17.63
N SER A 17 11.47 9.41 -17.67
CA SER A 17 10.20 10.01 -18.08
C SER A 17 9.08 9.61 -17.11
N GLU A 18 7.87 10.12 -17.35
CA GLU A 18 6.73 9.94 -16.46
C GLU A 18 5.57 9.28 -17.20
N VAL A 19 4.84 8.43 -16.49
CA VAL A 19 3.52 7.93 -16.91
C VAL A 19 2.47 8.54 -16.00
N THR A 20 1.54 9.31 -16.56
CA THR A 20 0.46 9.94 -15.80
C THR A 20 -0.84 9.16 -16.00
N VAL A 21 -1.44 8.71 -14.91
CA VAL A 21 -2.79 8.14 -14.87
C VAL A 21 -3.76 9.19 -14.37
N THR A 22 -4.87 9.37 -15.08
CA THR A 22 -5.96 10.29 -14.70
C THR A 22 -7.28 9.54 -14.70
N VAL A 23 -8.10 9.75 -13.67
CA VAL A 23 -9.48 9.26 -13.58
C VAL A 23 -10.41 10.45 -13.46
N GLY A 24 -11.44 10.47 -14.31
CA GLY A 24 -12.42 11.54 -14.37
C GLY A 24 -13.62 11.34 -13.48
N VAL A 25 -14.41 12.41 -13.35
CA VAL A 25 -15.72 12.37 -12.72
C VAL A 25 -16.63 11.40 -13.49
N PRO A 26 -17.23 10.38 -12.84
CA PRO A 26 -18.23 9.55 -13.49
C PRO A 26 -19.47 10.38 -13.81
N ALA A 27 -20.10 10.12 -14.96
CA ALA A 27 -21.27 10.83 -15.42
C ALA A 27 -22.33 9.86 -15.98
N GLU A 28 -23.59 10.18 -15.75
CA GLU A 28 -24.71 9.48 -16.35
C GLU A 28 -24.75 9.75 -17.86
N GLU A 29 -24.84 8.69 -18.66
CA GLU A 29 -24.98 8.72 -20.10
C GLU A 29 -26.48 8.81 -20.48
N PRO A 30 -26.82 9.26 -21.71
CA PRO A 30 -28.21 9.31 -22.15
C PRO A 30 -28.96 7.97 -22.13
N THR A 31 -28.25 6.84 -22.05
CA THR A 31 -28.83 5.50 -21.94
C THR A 31 -29.30 5.16 -20.51
N GLY A 32 -28.93 5.97 -19.51
CA GLY A 32 -29.18 5.73 -18.08
C GLY A 32 -28.06 4.97 -17.38
N ASP A 33 -27.08 4.44 -18.12
CA ASP A 33 -25.86 3.89 -17.55
C ASP A 33 -24.90 5.01 -17.12
N TRP A 34 -23.88 4.67 -16.34
CA TRP A 34 -22.84 5.60 -15.92
C TRP A 34 -21.53 5.29 -16.63
N SER A 35 -20.82 6.32 -17.10
CA SER A 35 -19.47 6.16 -17.62
C SER A 35 -18.44 6.88 -16.77
N CYS A 36 -17.29 6.26 -16.58
CA CYS A 36 -16.13 6.88 -15.94
C CYS A 36 -14.99 6.94 -16.94
N PRO A 37 -14.53 8.14 -17.31
CA PRO A 37 -13.41 8.28 -18.24
C PRO A 37 -12.08 8.17 -17.49
N TYR A 38 -11.06 7.67 -18.17
CA TYR A 38 -9.70 7.56 -17.66
C TYR A 38 -8.69 7.73 -18.80
N ARG A 39 -7.48 8.20 -18.46
CA ARG A 39 -6.39 8.41 -19.40
C ARG A 39 -5.07 7.93 -18.81
N ILE A 40 -4.20 7.39 -19.65
CA ILE A 40 -2.84 7.01 -19.28
C ILE A 40 -1.91 7.63 -20.31
N ASP A 41 -1.15 8.64 -19.92
CA ASP A 41 -0.21 9.35 -20.78
C ASP A 41 1.20 8.83 -20.53
N GLY A 42 2.00 8.61 -21.57
CA GLY A 42 3.41 8.18 -21.46
C GLY A 42 3.68 6.69 -21.68
N LEU A 43 2.66 5.86 -21.94
CA LEU A 43 2.86 4.47 -22.38
C LEU A 43 2.89 4.35 -23.91
N ALA A 44 3.76 3.50 -24.44
CA ALA A 44 3.81 3.18 -25.86
C ALA A 44 2.50 2.52 -26.31
N GLY A 45 1.89 3.08 -27.36
CA GLY A 45 0.63 2.57 -27.93
C GLY A 45 -0.62 2.94 -27.12
N TRP A 46 -0.51 3.84 -26.13
CA TRP A 46 -1.65 4.36 -25.38
C TRP A 46 -1.80 5.87 -25.61
N GLU A 47 -2.67 6.26 -26.54
CA GLU A 47 -2.73 7.66 -27.00
C GLU A 47 -4.07 8.38 -26.72
N HIS A 48 -5.04 7.69 -26.12
CA HIS A 48 -6.41 8.22 -26.04
C HIS A 48 -7.03 8.07 -24.65
N GLU A 49 -7.84 9.06 -24.30
CA GLU A 49 -8.85 8.94 -23.25
C GLU A 49 -9.76 7.76 -23.57
N ARG A 50 -10.05 6.94 -22.56
CA ARG A 50 -10.98 5.83 -22.64
C ARG A 50 -12.07 6.03 -21.60
N LYS A 51 -13.17 5.32 -21.73
CA LYS A 51 -14.20 5.23 -20.71
C LYS A 51 -14.66 3.81 -20.54
N VAL A 52 -15.15 3.50 -19.35
CA VAL A 52 -15.87 2.26 -19.05
C VAL A 52 -17.24 2.61 -18.51
N THR A 53 -18.21 1.75 -18.80
CA THR A 53 -19.60 1.92 -18.44
C THR A 53 -19.98 0.92 -17.34
N GLY A 54 -20.68 1.39 -16.31
CA GLY A 54 -21.29 0.60 -15.23
C GLY A 54 -22.74 1.02 -15.00
N VAL A 55 -23.45 0.28 -14.15
CA VAL A 55 -24.86 0.54 -13.83
C VAL A 55 -25.05 1.80 -12.98
N ASP A 56 -24.03 2.16 -12.20
CA ASP A 56 -24.00 3.37 -11.38
C ASP A 56 -22.61 4.01 -11.34
N ALA A 57 -22.53 5.19 -10.72
CA ALA A 57 -21.29 5.96 -10.60
C ALA A 57 -20.17 5.20 -9.88
N LEU A 58 -20.51 4.39 -8.88
CA LEU A 58 -19.54 3.67 -8.06
C LEU A 58 -18.94 2.51 -8.86
N GLU A 59 -19.77 1.73 -9.54
CA GLU A 59 -19.32 0.64 -10.41
C GLU A 59 -18.50 1.18 -11.58
N ALA A 60 -18.91 2.28 -12.20
CA ALA A 60 -18.15 2.89 -13.28
C ALA A 60 -16.73 3.31 -12.83
N VAL A 61 -16.59 3.85 -11.62
CA VAL A 61 -15.27 4.20 -11.04
C VAL A 61 -14.46 2.94 -10.73
N ASP A 62 -15.05 1.93 -10.08
CA ASP A 62 -14.34 0.70 -9.75
C ASP A 62 -13.82 -0.01 -11.01
N LEU A 63 -14.65 -0.10 -12.05
CA LEU A 63 -14.28 -0.61 -13.36
C LEU A 63 -13.16 0.23 -13.99
N ALA A 64 -13.20 1.57 -13.87
CA ALA A 64 -12.15 2.42 -14.43
C ALA A 64 -10.81 2.14 -13.74
N LEU A 65 -10.81 1.97 -12.43
CA LEU A 65 -9.62 1.59 -11.65
C LEU A 65 -9.12 0.18 -12.02
N ALA A 66 -10.01 -0.78 -12.23
CA ALA A 66 -9.66 -2.12 -12.71
C ALA A 66 -9.03 -2.07 -14.11
N MET A 67 -9.60 -1.30 -15.04
CA MET A 67 -9.08 -1.12 -16.39
C MET A 67 -7.72 -0.43 -16.42
N VAL A 68 -7.52 0.59 -15.58
CA VAL A 68 -6.20 1.23 -15.39
C VAL A 68 -5.17 0.23 -14.91
N ARG A 69 -5.50 -0.57 -13.88
CA ARG A 69 -4.57 -1.60 -13.35
C ARG A 69 -4.21 -2.63 -14.43
N ALA A 70 -5.20 -3.11 -15.18
CA ALA A 70 -4.97 -4.06 -16.26
C ALA A 70 -4.12 -3.45 -17.39
N ALA A 71 -4.37 -2.19 -17.75
CA ALA A 71 -3.62 -1.48 -18.77
C ALA A 71 -2.14 -1.29 -18.39
N LEU A 72 -1.87 -0.83 -17.16
CA LEU A 72 -0.51 -0.69 -16.64
C LEU A 72 0.19 -2.06 -16.60
N ALA A 73 -0.42 -3.08 -16.00
CA ALA A 73 0.19 -4.41 -15.89
C ALA A 73 0.42 -5.08 -17.26
N GLY A 74 -0.43 -4.79 -18.24
CA GLY A 74 -0.34 -5.33 -19.60
C GLY A 74 0.63 -4.58 -20.52
N SER A 75 1.10 -3.40 -20.12
CA SER A 75 1.96 -2.53 -20.95
C SER A 75 3.33 -3.17 -21.21
N HIS A 76 4.00 -2.72 -22.27
CA HIS A 76 5.35 -3.16 -22.56
C HIS A 76 6.32 -2.75 -21.43
N GLU A 77 6.21 -1.50 -20.99
CA GLU A 77 7.02 -0.91 -19.92
C GLU A 77 6.90 -1.69 -18.60
N ALA A 78 5.70 -2.14 -18.23
CA ALA A 78 5.53 -2.99 -17.05
C ALA A 78 6.20 -4.36 -17.22
N LYS A 79 6.07 -4.98 -18.41
CA LYS A 79 6.68 -6.28 -18.70
C LYS A 79 8.21 -6.23 -18.72
N GLU A 80 8.77 -5.09 -19.14
CA GLU A 80 10.21 -4.82 -19.09
C GLU A 80 10.68 -4.32 -17.71
N GLY A 81 9.79 -4.18 -16.72
CA GLY A 81 10.14 -3.71 -15.38
C GLY A 81 10.55 -2.23 -15.30
N LEU A 82 10.15 -1.42 -16.28
CA LEU A 82 10.52 -0.01 -16.39
C LEU A 82 9.59 0.92 -15.61
N LEU A 83 8.38 0.48 -15.27
CA LEU A 83 7.46 1.26 -14.45
C LEU A 83 7.78 1.07 -12.97
N SER A 84 8.08 2.18 -12.30
CA SER A 84 8.08 2.24 -10.85
C SER A 84 7.09 3.29 -10.38
N TRP A 85 6.33 2.94 -9.34
CA TRP A 85 5.68 3.96 -8.53
C TRP A 85 6.78 4.89 -8.00
N GLU A 86 6.53 6.20 -7.93
CA GLU A 86 7.33 7.05 -7.04
C GLU A 86 7.41 6.32 -5.70
N GLU A 87 8.62 6.11 -5.19
CA GLU A 87 8.82 5.44 -3.91
C GLU A 87 8.12 6.28 -2.84
N GLU A 88 6.89 5.90 -2.52
CA GLU A 88 6.31 6.22 -1.23
C GLU A 88 7.33 5.73 -0.19
N PRO A 89 7.68 6.55 0.82
CA PRO A 89 8.61 6.10 1.86
C PRO A 89 8.17 4.72 2.36
N ASP A 90 9.13 3.81 2.51
CA ASP A 90 9.03 2.35 2.75
C ASP A 90 8.13 1.92 3.95
N ASP A 91 7.47 2.88 4.57
CA ASP A 91 6.73 2.83 5.83
C ASP A 91 5.26 2.40 5.68
N ARG A 92 4.81 2.00 4.48
CA ARG A 92 3.41 1.58 4.24
C ARG A 92 3.22 0.22 3.57
N ARG A 93 4.28 -0.58 3.37
CA ARG A 93 4.08 -2.01 3.12
C ARG A 93 3.49 -2.64 4.39
N PRO A 94 2.41 -3.43 4.30
CA PRO A 94 1.96 -4.23 5.44
C PRO A 94 3.13 -5.08 5.91
N LYS A 95 3.66 -4.79 7.11
CA LYS A 95 4.68 -5.62 7.75
C LYS A 95 3.96 -6.65 8.59
N THR A 96 4.24 -7.93 8.32
CA THR A 96 3.79 -9.00 9.20
C THR A 96 4.56 -8.89 10.52
N VAL A 97 3.81 -8.78 11.61
CA VAL A 97 4.34 -8.88 12.97
C VAL A 97 3.79 -10.15 13.62
N TYR A 98 4.49 -10.65 14.63
CA TYR A 98 4.13 -11.87 15.35
C TYR A 98 3.85 -11.51 16.79
N LEU A 99 2.66 -11.85 17.28
CA LEU A 99 2.23 -11.54 18.64
C LEU A 99 2.27 -12.81 19.49
N THR A 100 2.90 -12.72 20.66
CA THR A 100 2.78 -13.69 21.75
C THR A 100 2.22 -12.97 22.96
N TRP A 101 1.21 -13.54 23.61
CA TRP A 101 0.62 -12.95 24.82
C TRP A 101 0.66 -13.95 25.97
N ASP A 102 1.40 -13.61 27.02
CA ASP A 102 1.39 -14.31 28.30
C ASP A 102 0.30 -13.70 29.20
N LYS A 103 -0.79 -14.45 29.36
CA LYS A 103 -1.96 -14.04 30.15
C LYS A 103 -1.68 -14.11 31.65
N ASP A 104 -0.78 -14.99 32.09
CA ASP A 104 -0.46 -15.17 33.50
C ASP A 104 0.46 -14.04 33.98
N GLY A 105 1.37 -13.59 33.11
CA GLY A 105 2.25 -12.45 33.35
C GLY A 105 1.65 -11.07 33.04
N ASP A 106 0.53 -11.01 32.33
CA ASP A 106 -0.04 -9.79 31.73
C ASP A 106 0.96 -9.02 30.83
N VAL A 107 1.70 -9.78 30.01
CA VAL A 107 2.76 -9.26 29.13
C VAL A 107 2.55 -9.74 27.70
N ALA A 108 2.69 -8.85 26.73
CA ALA A 108 2.62 -9.20 25.31
C ALA A 108 3.89 -8.81 24.57
N TYR A 109 4.32 -9.67 23.66
CA TYR A 109 5.48 -9.45 22.82
C TYR A 109 5.08 -9.38 21.34
N ILE A 110 5.37 -8.24 20.70
CA ILE A 110 5.17 -8.01 19.26
C ILE A 110 6.53 -8.06 18.57
N ALA A 111 6.82 -9.14 17.85
CA ALA A 111 8.05 -9.34 17.11
C ALA A 111 7.93 -8.87 15.65
N MET A 112 8.94 -8.17 15.16
CA MET A 112 9.03 -7.69 13.76
C MET A 112 9.43 -8.79 12.77
N LYS A 113 9.76 -9.98 13.27
CA LYS A 113 10.08 -11.20 12.51
C LYS A 113 9.63 -12.44 13.27
N HIS A 114 9.56 -13.58 12.57
CA HIS A 114 8.99 -14.81 13.11
C HIS A 114 9.75 -15.36 14.33
N GLU A 115 11.07 -15.20 14.33
CA GLU A 115 11.94 -15.68 15.39
C GLU A 115 13.06 -14.66 15.62
N ILE A 116 13.24 -14.28 16.88
CA ILE A 116 14.38 -13.48 17.35
C ILE A 116 15.29 -14.45 18.08
N ALA A 117 16.50 -14.66 17.55
CA ALA A 117 17.44 -15.60 18.12
C ALA A 117 18.07 -15.02 19.41
N PRO A 118 18.47 -15.87 20.37
CA PRO A 118 19.17 -15.42 21.56
C PRO A 118 20.39 -14.54 21.22
N GLY A 119 20.44 -13.35 21.82
CA GLY A 119 21.54 -12.39 21.62
C GLY A 119 21.39 -11.45 20.41
N GLU A 120 20.31 -11.56 19.63
CA GLU A 120 20.04 -10.58 18.56
C GLU A 120 19.57 -9.23 19.10
N ALA A 121 18.77 -9.22 20.17
CA ALA A 121 18.43 -8.01 20.90
C ALA A 121 19.65 -7.56 21.72
N VAL A 122 20.42 -6.61 21.19
CA VAL A 122 21.66 -6.13 21.81
C VAL A 122 21.45 -4.85 22.61
N ARG A 123 20.32 -4.17 22.44
CA ARG A 123 19.96 -2.94 23.14
C ARG A 123 18.48 -2.92 23.46
N GLN A 124 18.15 -2.53 24.68
CA GLN A 124 16.77 -2.37 25.14
C GLN A 124 16.52 -0.94 25.61
N GLU A 125 15.33 -0.42 25.35
CA GLU A 125 14.90 0.90 25.81
C GLU A 125 13.47 0.86 26.36
N THR A 126 13.25 1.39 27.56
CA THR A 126 11.90 1.47 28.15
C THR A 126 11.25 2.80 27.81
N VAL A 127 10.11 2.75 27.12
CA VAL A 127 9.36 3.92 26.69
C VAL A 127 7.87 3.69 26.93
N GLY A 128 7.24 4.54 27.75
CA GLY A 128 5.78 4.58 27.88
C GLY A 128 5.11 3.27 28.33
N GLY A 129 5.77 2.48 29.17
CA GLY A 129 5.24 1.17 29.62
C GLY A 129 5.56 0.00 28.68
N ALA A 130 6.34 0.24 27.63
CA ALA A 130 6.85 -0.77 26.74
C ALA A 130 8.38 -0.89 26.85
N VAL A 131 8.92 -2.07 26.55
CA VAL A 131 10.35 -2.31 26.32
C VAL A 131 10.56 -2.52 24.83
N LEU A 132 11.43 -1.72 24.22
CA LEU A 132 11.79 -1.79 22.82
C LEU A 132 13.10 -2.57 22.67
N ASP A 133 13.09 -3.65 21.90
CA ASP A 133 14.26 -4.47 21.62
C ASP A 133 14.89 -4.09 20.28
N TYR A 134 16.16 -3.72 20.29
CA TYR A 134 16.90 -3.31 19.11
C TYR A 134 18.03 -4.29 18.76
N GLY A 135 18.19 -4.52 17.45
CA GLY A 135 19.28 -5.26 16.87
C GLY A 135 20.57 -4.45 16.75
N ALA A 136 21.65 -5.13 16.33
CA ALA A 136 22.99 -4.54 16.27
C ALA A 136 23.11 -3.40 15.24
N SER A 137 22.25 -3.35 14.22
CA SER A 137 22.21 -2.24 13.27
C SER A 137 21.28 -1.10 13.69
N GLY A 138 20.68 -1.19 14.89
CA GLY A 138 19.74 -0.20 15.43
C GLY A 138 18.30 -0.37 14.95
N GLU A 139 18.01 -1.46 14.25
CA GLU A 139 16.67 -1.85 13.84
C GLU A 139 15.82 -2.31 15.03
N LEU A 140 14.52 -2.02 15.02
CA LEU A 140 13.59 -2.54 16.01
C LEU A 140 13.29 -4.02 15.70
N LEU A 141 13.55 -4.91 16.66
CA LEU A 141 13.28 -6.34 16.56
C LEU A 141 11.97 -6.72 17.23
N GLY A 142 11.61 -6.06 18.33
CA GLY A 142 10.38 -6.34 19.04
C GLY A 142 9.97 -5.28 20.06
N VAL A 143 8.73 -5.41 20.52
CA VAL A 143 8.13 -4.56 21.55
C VAL A 143 7.48 -5.46 22.59
N GLU A 144 7.94 -5.35 23.83
CA GLU A 144 7.31 -5.95 25.00
C GLU A 144 6.39 -4.93 25.65
N LEU A 145 5.10 -5.25 25.78
CA LEU A 145 4.10 -4.43 26.43
C LEU A 145 3.80 -4.99 27.82
N LEU A 146 3.96 -4.16 28.84
CA LEU A 146 3.46 -4.43 30.19
C LEU A 146 1.98 -4.01 30.27
N ASP A 147 1.24 -4.61 31.21
CA ASP A 147 -0.21 -4.43 31.36
C ASP A 147 -0.96 -4.70 30.03
N ALA A 148 -0.59 -5.80 29.35
CA ALA A 148 -1.03 -6.12 28.00
C ALA A 148 -2.55 -6.23 27.86
N ALA A 149 -3.26 -6.66 28.90
CA ALA A 149 -4.71 -6.70 28.97
C ALA A 149 -5.37 -5.32 28.84
N THR A 150 -4.64 -4.25 29.11
CA THR A 150 -5.09 -2.86 28.89
C THR A 150 -4.52 -2.32 27.57
N SER A 151 -3.23 -2.56 27.32
CA SER A 151 -2.47 -1.93 26.24
C SER A 151 -2.72 -2.54 24.86
N LEU A 152 -3.00 -3.84 24.75
CA LEU A 152 -3.32 -4.47 23.47
C LEU A 152 -4.76 -4.15 23.04
N PRO A 153 -5.04 -3.84 21.77
CA PRO A 153 -6.40 -3.82 21.24
C PRO A 153 -7.12 -5.16 21.43
N SER A 154 -8.44 -5.13 21.65
CA SER A 154 -9.25 -6.34 21.88
C SER A 154 -9.11 -7.37 20.76
N GLU A 155 -8.91 -6.92 19.53
CA GLU A 155 -8.79 -7.74 18.32
C GLU A 155 -7.49 -8.55 18.31
N MET A 156 -6.49 -8.13 19.09
CA MET A 156 -5.18 -8.77 19.19
C MET A 156 -5.07 -9.71 20.40
N ARG A 157 -6.07 -9.72 21.29
CA ARG A 157 -6.12 -10.52 22.52
C ARG A 157 -6.68 -11.92 22.28
N LEU A 158 -6.12 -12.66 21.31
CA LEU A 158 -6.60 -13.99 20.93
C LEU A 158 -6.26 -15.09 21.96
#